data_AF-A0A239DDI4-F1
#
_entry.id   AF-A0A239DDI4-F1
#
_cell.length_a   1.000
_cell.length_b   1.000
_cell.length_c   1.000
_cell.angle_alpha   90.00
_cell.angle_beta   90.00
_cell.angle_gamma   90.00
#
_symmetry.space_group_name_H-M   'P 1'
#
loop_
_entity.id
_entity.type
_entity.pdbx_description
1 polymer ?
#
loop_
_entity_poly.entity_id
_entity_poly.type
_entity_poly.pdbx_seq_one_letter_code
_entity_poly.pdbx_strand_id
1 'polypeptide(L)'
;MNLFRHRPHSTQCNQVRKDWIDERLREARIVVADVVNHSDHLLRLACNVLVQHGETPTEREDARILLVVIDAKSPGRAGRHRPDPEVHQ
;
A
#
# COMPACT_ATOMS: atom_id res chain seq x y z
N MET A 1 -41.17 -38.54 20.50
CA MET A 1 -40.94 -37.09 20.25
C MET A 1 -39.43 -36.86 20.25
N ASN A 2 -38.82 -36.73 19.07
CA ASN A 2 -37.38 -36.42 18.96
C ASN A 2 -37.23 -34.91 18.76
N LEU A 3 -36.85 -34.20 19.82
CA LEU A 3 -36.43 -32.81 19.71
C LEU A 3 -35.00 -32.78 19.14
N PHE A 4 -34.90 -32.53 17.83
CA PHE A 4 -33.67 -32.14 17.17
C PHE A 4 -33.08 -30.92 17.90
N ARG A 5 -32.10 -31.18 18.77
CA ARG A 5 -31.32 -30.13 19.42
C ARG A 5 -30.36 -29.58 18.36
N HIS A 6 -30.83 -28.64 17.54
CA HIS A 6 -29.96 -27.82 16.72
C HIS A 6 -28.94 -27.15 17.66
N ARG A 7 -27.67 -27.57 17.59
CA ARG A 7 -26.59 -26.91 18.34
C ARG A 7 -26.45 -25.48 17.81
N PRO A 8 -26.70 -24.43 18.61
CA PRO A 8 -26.54 -23.04 18.17
C PRO A 8 -25.06 -22.64 17.98
N HIS A 9 -24.13 -23.46 18.49
CA HIS A 9 -22.68 -23.20 18.45
C HIS A 9 -22.07 -23.17 17.05
N SER A 10 -22.62 -23.90 16.07
CA SER A 10 -22.03 -23.93 14.71
C SER A 10 -22.25 -22.61 13.98
N THR A 11 -23.42 -21.99 14.15
CA THR A 11 -23.78 -20.70 13.53
C THR A 11 -22.95 -19.58 14.12
N GLN A 12 -22.75 -19.56 15.44
CA GLN A 12 -21.93 -18.57 16.10
C GLN A 12 -20.44 -18.70 15.76
N CYS A 13 -19.89 -19.93 15.73
CA CYS A 13 -18.51 -20.16 15.29
C CYS A 13 -18.30 -19.79 13.81
N ASN A 14 -19.30 -20.03 12.95
CA ASN A 14 -19.25 -19.61 11.55
C ASN A 14 -19.30 -18.09 11.40
N GLN A 15 -20.08 -17.38 12.23
CA GLN A 15 -20.11 -15.92 12.23
C GLN A 15 -18.75 -15.35 12.69
N VAL A 16 -18.19 -15.84 13.79
CA VAL A 16 -16.87 -15.43 14.28
C VAL A 16 -15.78 -15.65 13.23
N ARG A 17 -15.84 -16.79 12.51
CA ARG A 17 -14.91 -17.06 11.40
C ARG A 17 -15.08 -16.07 10.26
N LYS A 18 -16.33 -15.76 9.89
CA LYS A 18 -16.64 -14.81 8.82
C LYS A 18 -16.11 -13.42 9.17
N ASP A 19 -16.37 -12.95 10.39
CA ASP A 19 -15.92 -11.64 10.87
C ASP A 19 -14.38 -11.54 10.87
N TRP A 20 -13.69 -12.61 11.28
CA TRP A 20 -12.22 -12.67 11.21
C TRP A 20 -11.69 -12.60 9.77
N ILE A 21 -12.30 -13.34 8.83
CA ILE A 21 -11.92 -13.30 7.41
C ILE A 21 -12.14 -11.89 6.84
N ASP A 22 -13.30 -11.29 7.11
CA ASP A 22 -13.65 -9.96 6.61
C ASP A 22 -12.67 -8.90 7.14
N GLU A 23 -12.25 -9.00 8.41
CA GLU A 23 -11.25 -8.11 8.99
C GLU A 23 -9.85 -8.30 8.37
N ARG A 24 -9.38 -9.54 8.19
CA ARG A 24 -8.09 -9.79 7.54
C ARG A 24 -8.07 -9.31 6.08
N LEU A 25 -9.18 -9.46 5.37
CA LEU A 25 -9.33 -8.94 4.01
C LEU A 25 -9.29 -7.40 3.98
N ARG A 26 -9.90 -6.74 4.96
CA ARG A 26 -9.82 -5.28 5.12
C ARG A 26 -8.37 -4.84 5.34
N GLU A 27 -7.67 -5.44 6.30
CA GLU A 27 -6.26 -5.14 6.59
C GLU A 27 -5.38 -5.36 5.35
N ALA A 28 -5.51 -6.50 4.67
CA ALA A 28 -4.74 -6.80 3.47
C ALA A 28 -4.97 -5.77 2.35
N ARG A 29 -6.21 -5.32 2.15
CA ARG A 29 -6.52 -4.28 1.16
C ARG A 29 -5.89 -2.94 1.51
N ILE A 30 -5.86 -2.58 2.79
CA ILE A 30 -5.19 -1.36 3.26
C ILE A 30 -3.69 -1.45 3.00
N VAL A 31 -3.05 -2.57 3.35
CA VAL A 31 -1.61 -2.78 3.11
C VAL A 31 -1.28 -2.74 1.62
N VAL A 32 -2.07 -3.41 0.77
CA VAL A 32 -1.87 -3.37 -0.68
C VAL A 32 -2.05 -1.96 -1.22
N ALA A 33 -3.09 -1.25 -0.78
CA ALA A 33 -3.30 0.14 -1.16
C ALA A 33 -2.11 1.00 -0.73
N ASP A 34 -1.58 0.82 0.47
CA ASP A 34 -0.45 1.57 0.99
C ASP A 34 0.84 1.30 0.21
N VAL A 35 1.16 0.03 -0.07
CA VAL A 35 2.33 -0.37 -0.87
C VAL A 35 2.23 0.16 -2.29
N VAL A 36 1.10 0.00 -2.97
CA VAL A 36 0.89 0.55 -4.33
C VAL A 36 0.99 2.07 -4.33
N ASN A 37 0.59 2.69 -3.23
CA ASN A 37 0.56 4.13 -3.10
C ASN A 37 1.93 4.76 -2.74
N HIS A 38 2.78 4.03 -2.02
CA HIS A 38 4.11 4.47 -1.59
C HIS A 38 5.24 3.87 -2.42
N SER A 39 4.98 2.86 -3.27
CA SER A 39 6.01 2.26 -4.15
C SER A 39 6.65 3.27 -5.08
N ASP A 40 5.85 4.20 -5.63
CA ASP A 40 6.36 5.25 -6.50
C ASP A 40 7.34 6.17 -5.74
N HIS A 41 7.13 6.40 -4.44
CA HIS A 41 8.03 7.21 -3.63
C HIS A 41 9.38 6.51 -3.40
N LEU A 42 9.35 5.22 -3.03
CA LEU A 42 10.58 4.44 -2.87
C LEU A 42 11.35 4.29 -4.20
N LEU A 43 10.63 4.10 -5.31
CA LEU A 43 11.23 4.05 -6.65
C LEU A 43 11.84 5.39 -7.04
N ARG A 44 11.17 6.52 -6.76
CA ARG A 44 11.75 7.86 -6.97
C ARG A 44 13.03 8.05 -6.16
N LEU A 45 13.04 7.66 -4.89
CA LEU A 45 14.22 7.75 -4.03
C LEU A 45 15.38 6.92 -4.61
N ALA A 46 15.13 5.66 -4.95
CA ALA A 46 16.15 4.78 -5.54
C ALA A 46 16.68 5.34 -6.87
N CYS A 47 15.81 5.84 -7.74
CA CYS A 47 16.24 6.45 -9.00
C CYS A 47 17.07 7.72 -8.76
N ASN A 48 16.69 8.58 -7.81
CA ASN A 48 17.49 9.76 -7.46
C ASN A 48 18.90 9.38 -6.98
N VAL A 49 19.03 8.32 -6.18
CA VAL A 49 20.32 7.77 -5.75
C VAL A 49 21.11 7.28 -6.96
N LEU A 50 20.50 6.53 -7.87
CA LEU A 50 21.16 6.03 -9.08
C LEU A 50 21.57 7.15 -10.04
N VAL A 51 20.78 8.21 -10.19
CA VAL A 51 21.15 9.38 -11.02
C VAL A 51 22.40 10.06 -10.49
N GLN A 52 22.53 10.19 -9.16
CA GLN A 52 23.66 10.86 -8.51
C GLN A 52 24.89 9.97 -8.37
N HIS A 53 24.69 8.67 -8.13
CA HIS A 53 25.75 7.77 -7.65
C HIS A 53 25.87 6.47 -8.45
N GLY A 54 25.05 6.25 -9.48
CA GLY A 54 25.17 5.09 -10.37
C GLY A 54 26.59 4.99 -10.93
N GLU A 55 27.10 3.78 -11.14
CA GLU A 55 28.50 3.58 -11.54
C GLU A 55 28.68 3.94 -13.02
N THR A 56 27.74 3.49 -13.85
CA THR A 56 27.80 3.64 -15.30
C THR A 56 26.94 4.79 -15.81
N PRO A 57 27.29 5.40 -16.97
CA PRO A 57 26.43 6.36 -17.64
C PRO A 57 25.04 5.80 -17.99
N THR A 58 24.98 4.52 -18.38
CA THR A 58 23.73 3.84 -18.73
C THR A 58 22.78 3.75 -17.54
N GLU A 59 23.26 3.33 -16.37
CA GLU A 59 22.42 3.26 -15.15
C GLU A 59 21.85 4.63 -14.76
N ARG A 60 22.65 5.69 -14.88
CA ARG A 60 22.19 7.06 -14.59
C ARG A 60 21.12 7.51 -15.59
N GLU A 61 21.26 7.15 -16.86
CA GLU A 61 20.30 7.50 -17.91
C GLU A 61 19.00 6.70 -17.78
N ASP A 62 19.10 5.39 -17.56
CA ASP A 62 17.94 4.51 -17.31
C ASP A 62 17.14 4.98 -16.09
N ALA A 63 17.82 5.42 -15.02
CA ALA A 63 17.18 5.99 -13.84
C ALA A 63 16.45 7.31 -14.12
N ARG A 64 16.98 8.18 -15.00
CA ARG A 64 16.29 9.42 -15.43
C ARG A 64 15.06 9.09 -16.26
N ILE A 65 15.16 8.15 -17.18
CA ILE A 65 14.04 7.69 -18.01
C ILE A 65 12.94 7.12 -17.11
N LEU A 66 13.32 6.29 -16.14
CA LEU A 66 12.36 5.68 -15.21
C LEU A 66 11.67 6.72 -14.32
N LEU A 67 12.36 7.77 -13.88
CA LEU A 67 11.75 8.90 -13.16
C LEU A 67 10.64 9.56 -13.98
N VAL A 68 10.88 9.82 -15.27
CA VAL A 68 9.87 10.41 -16.18
C VAL A 68 8.64 9.50 -16.28
N VAL A 69 8.83 8.19 -16.39
CA VAL A 69 7.74 7.21 -16.47
C VAL A 69 6.93 7.17 -15.17
N ILE A 70 7.60 7.19 -14.01
CA ILE A 70 6.94 7.19 -12.70
C ILE A 70 6.15 8.49 -12.49
N ASP A 71 6.70 9.64 -12.86
CA ASP A 71 6.01 10.94 -12.74
C ASP A 71 4.77 11.02 -13.64
N ALA A 72 4.85 10.50 -14.86
CA ALA A 72 3.71 10.43 -15.77
C ALA A 72 2.58 9.51 -15.25
N LYS A 73 2.91 8.50 -14.43
CA LYS A 73 1.93 7.59 -13.81
C LYS A 73 1.24 8.18 -12.58
N SER A 74 1.86 9.15 -11.90
CA SER A 74 1.33 9.76 -10.68
C SER A 74 0.81 11.21 -10.83
N PRO A 75 0.09 11.61 -11.90
CA PRO A 75 -0.21 13.02 -12.20
C PRO A 75 -1.04 13.73 -11.12
N GLY A 76 -1.68 13.00 -10.21
CA GLY A 76 -2.51 13.55 -9.12
C GLY A 76 -1.82 13.73 -7.76
N ARG A 77 -0.55 13.33 -7.58
CA ARG A 77 0.10 13.31 -6.24
C ARG A 77 1.08 14.44 -5.97
N ALA A 78 1.53 15.17 -7.00
CA ALA A 78 2.45 16.31 -6.83
C ALA A 78 1.89 17.43 -5.92
N GLY A 79 0.58 17.48 -5.68
CA GLY A 79 -0.08 18.47 -4.81
C GLY A 79 -0.39 18.02 -3.37
N ARG A 80 -0.03 16.79 -2.95
CA ARG A 80 -0.38 16.27 -1.60
C ARG A 80 0.75 16.30 -0.57
N HIS A 81 1.86 16.96 -0.87
CA HIS A 81 2.81 17.37 0.18
C HIS A 81 2.19 18.55 0.96
N ARG A 82 1.15 18.28 1.74
CA ARG A 82 0.71 19.19 2.80
C ARG A 82 1.77 19.04 3.90
N PRO A 83 2.63 20.04 4.16
CA PRO A 83 3.42 20.03 5.37
C PRO A 83 2.44 19.97 6.54
N ASP A 84 2.63 19.01 7.43
CA ASP A 84 1.91 18.94 8.68
C ASP A 84 2.15 20.28 9.42
N PRO A 85 1.12 21.07 9.77
CA PRO A 85 1.36 22.24 10.59
C PRO A 85 1.77 21.73 11.97
N GLU A 86 3.07 21.84 12.24
CA GLU A 86 3.67 21.65 13.55
C GLU A 86 2.79 22.34 14.60
N VAL A 87 2.14 21.53 15.44
CA VAL A 87 1.40 21.97 16.61
C VAL A 87 2.43 22.51 17.59
N HIS A 88 2.67 23.81 17.51
CA HIS A 88 3.35 24.56 18.56
C HIS A 88 2.36 24.71 19.72
N GLN A 89 2.55 23.89 20.76
CA GLN A 89 2.06 24.15 22.12
C GLN A 89 3.19 24.69 22.96
#